data_AF-A0AAC9ASQ1-F1
#
_entry.id   AF-A0AAC9ASQ1-F1
#
_cell.length_a   1.000
_cell.length_b   1.000
_cell.length_c   1.000
_cell.angle_alpha   90.00
_cell.angle_beta   90.00
_cell.angle_gamma   90.00
#
_symmetry.space_group_name_H-M   'P 1'
#
loop_
_entity.id
_entity.type
_entity.pdbx_description
1 polymer ?
#
loop_
_entity_poly.entity_id
_entity_poly.type
_entity_poly.pdbx_seq_one_letter_code
_entity_poly.pdbx_strand_id
1 'polypeptide(L)'
;MTVPIVKAYAIWSSAVERYQDWRERRRALREVEGLDQRERSRLLLEVGLTTTDFSTAMRYAFASRILLPEAFRSVGVDYDKFEARHPEWNQDMRRTCMLCPERRRCSARLKDSSFAATYAEFCPNGRSLEELVSVQ
;
A
#
# COMPACT_ATOMS: atom_id res chain seq x y z
N MET A 1 26.96 23.43 -10.53
CA MET A 1 25.48 23.42 -10.44
C MET A 1 25.09 23.21 -8.98
N THR A 2 24.64 24.25 -8.27
CA THR A 2 24.12 24.13 -6.90
C THR A 2 22.65 23.74 -6.97
N VAL A 3 22.29 22.57 -6.44
CA VAL A 3 20.88 22.17 -6.31
C VAL A 3 20.23 23.05 -5.23
N PRO A 4 19.09 23.71 -5.50
CA PRO A 4 18.35 24.47 -4.48
C PRO A 4 18.04 23.61 -3.25
N ILE A 5 18.17 24.16 -2.04
CA ILE A 5 18.03 23.44 -0.76
C ILE A 5 16.72 22.62 -0.71
N VAL A 6 15.61 23.18 -1.19
CA VAL A 6 14.30 22.50 -1.23
C VAL A 6 14.33 21.25 -2.12
N LYS A 7 14.99 21.32 -3.28
CA LYS A 7 15.15 20.16 -4.18
C LYS A 7 16.09 19.12 -3.56
N ALA A 8 17.17 19.57 -2.92
CA ALA A 8 18.10 18.68 -2.23
C ALA A 8 17.40 17.93 -1.07
N TYR A 9 16.57 18.62 -0.29
CA TYR A 9 15.77 18.02 0.78
C TYR A 9 14.77 16.99 0.23
N ALA A 10 14.03 17.32 -0.83
CA ALA A 10 13.08 16.39 -1.45
C ALA A 10 13.76 15.10 -1.98
N ILE A 11 14.96 15.24 -2.56
CA ILE A 11 15.76 14.09 -3.01
C ILE A 11 16.20 13.25 -1.81
N TRP A 12 16.73 13.88 -0.77
CA TRP A 12 17.17 13.20 0.45
C TRP A 12 16.02 12.49 1.16
N SER A 13 14.87 13.15 1.35
CA SER A 13 13.70 12.55 1.99
C SER A 13 13.20 11.34 1.21
N SER A 14 13.17 11.43 -0.13
CA SER A 14 12.80 10.31 -1.01
C SER A 14 13.79 9.14 -0.89
N ALA A 15 15.09 9.41 -0.80
CA ALA A 15 16.11 8.38 -0.61
C ALA A 15 15.96 7.68 0.76
N VAL A 16 15.72 8.45 1.82
CA VAL A 16 15.50 7.93 3.18
C VAL A 16 14.23 7.06 3.23
N GLU A 17 13.11 7.53 2.70
CA GLU A 17 11.85 6.77 2.64
C GLU A 17 12.05 5.44 1.90
N ARG A 18 12.77 5.44 0.77
CA ARG A 18 13.09 4.22 0.01
C ARG A 18 14.00 3.26 0.77
N TYR A 19 15.00 3.79 1.49
CA TYR A 19 15.91 2.96 2.28
C TYR A 19 15.19 2.28 3.44
N GLN A 20 14.34 3.03 4.16
CA GLN A 20 13.52 2.49 5.26
C GLN A 20 12.60 1.38 4.74
N ASP A 21 11.87 1.65 3.67
CA ASP A 21 10.97 0.70 3.05
C ASP A 21 11.70 -0.55 2.52
N TRP A 22 12.86 -0.40 1.88
CA TRP A 22 13.71 -1.52 1.51
C TRP A 22 14.15 -2.36 2.72
N ARG A 23 14.60 -1.72 3.80
CA ARG A 23 15.07 -2.38 5.02
C ARG A 23 13.93 -3.20 5.66
N GLU A 24 12.76 -2.62 5.80
CA GLU A 24 11.60 -3.29 6.41
C GLU A 24 11.09 -4.45 5.57
N ARG A 25 11.03 -4.33 4.23
CA ARG A 25 10.67 -5.48 3.38
C ARG A 25 11.67 -6.60 3.46
N ARG A 26 12.96 -6.30 3.48
CA ARG A 26 14.00 -7.33 3.59
C ARG A 26 13.93 -8.03 4.94
N ARG A 27 13.53 -7.32 5.99
CA ARG A 27 13.24 -7.92 7.29
C ARG A 27 12.03 -8.85 7.19
N ALA A 28 10.90 -8.37 6.67
CA ALA A 28 9.68 -9.17 6.51
C ALA A 28 9.90 -10.42 5.64
N LEU A 29 10.65 -10.29 4.52
CA LEU A 29 11.03 -11.41 3.68
C LEU A 29 11.81 -12.46 4.46
N ARG A 30 12.85 -12.05 5.22
CA ARG A 30 13.64 -13.00 6.02
C ARG A 30 12.82 -13.69 7.10
N GLU A 31 11.93 -12.96 7.77
CA GLU A 31 11.05 -13.52 8.79
C GLU A 31 10.12 -14.58 8.18
N VAL A 32 9.49 -14.28 7.04
CA VAL A 32 8.58 -15.22 6.34
C VAL A 32 9.34 -16.36 5.67
N GLU A 33 10.54 -16.14 5.14
CA GLU A 33 11.41 -17.18 4.56
C GLU A 33 11.99 -18.13 5.63
N GLY A 34 12.12 -17.66 6.87
CA GLY A 34 12.57 -18.46 8.00
C GLY A 34 11.53 -19.45 8.55
N LEU A 35 10.25 -19.28 8.18
CA LEU A 35 9.18 -20.22 8.53
C LEU A 35 9.25 -21.49 7.69
N ASP A 36 8.74 -22.59 8.23
CA ASP A 36 8.58 -23.80 7.43
C ASP A 36 7.56 -23.56 6.29
N GLN A 37 7.63 -24.35 5.22
CA GLN A 37 6.80 -24.15 4.03
C GLN A 37 5.29 -24.21 4.33
N ARG A 38 4.86 -25.10 5.25
CA ARG A 38 3.44 -25.27 5.61
C ARG A 38 2.98 -24.10 6.48
N GLU A 39 3.77 -23.74 7.49
CA GLU A 39 3.50 -22.59 8.35
C GLU A 39 3.44 -21.29 7.55
N ARG A 40 4.41 -21.04 6.67
CA ARG A 40 4.40 -19.89 5.75
C ARG A 40 3.13 -19.84 4.90
N SER A 41 2.78 -20.96 4.28
CA SER A 41 1.61 -21.01 3.40
C SER A 41 0.32 -20.76 4.17
N ARG A 42 0.20 -21.33 5.37
CA ARG A 42 -0.94 -21.13 6.27
C ARG A 42 -1.06 -19.67 6.71
N LEU A 43 0.02 -19.07 7.21
CA LEU A 43 0.02 -17.69 7.70
C LEU A 43 -0.34 -16.69 6.60
N LEU A 44 0.20 -16.88 5.38
CA LEU A 44 -0.16 -16.02 4.25
C LEU A 44 -1.62 -16.23 3.82
N LEU A 45 -2.12 -17.47 3.84
CA LEU A 45 -3.52 -17.77 3.52
C LEU A 45 -4.50 -17.14 4.51
N GLU A 46 -4.15 -17.06 5.80
CA GLU A 46 -4.97 -16.39 6.83
C GLU A 46 -5.23 -14.91 6.51
N VAL A 47 -4.32 -14.27 5.75
CA VAL A 47 -4.48 -12.89 5.27
C VAL A 47 -4.87 -12.81 3.78
N GLY A 48 -5.27 -13.93 3.18
CA GLY A 48 -5.74 -14.01 1.79
C GLY A 48 -4.64 -13.93 0.74
N LEU A 49 -3.41 -14.32 1.06
CA LEU A 49 -2.24 -14.26 0.18
C LEU A 49 -1.64 -15.62 -0.09
N THR A 50 -1.12 -15.79 -1.30
CA THR A 50 -0.19 -16.88 -1.61
C THR A 50 1.26 -16.44 -1.36
N THR A 51 2.18 -17.41 -1.27
CA THR A 51 3.63 -17.14 -1.24
C THR A 51 4.08 -16.32 -2.46
N THR A 52 3.47 -16.55 -3.62
CA THR A 52 3.73 -15.79 -4.85
C THR A 52 3.22 -14.35 -4.76
N ASP A 53 2.03 -14.14 -4.20
CA ASP A 53 1.49 -12.79 -3.97
C ASP A 53 2.40 -12.01 -3.03
N PHE A 54 2.82 -12.63 -1.93
CA PHE A 54 3.71 -12.00 -0.95
C PHE A 54 5.07 -11.61 -1.55
N SER A 55 5.73 -12.55 -2.22
CA SER A 55 7.04 -12.28 -2.85
C SER A 55 6.94 -11.22 -3.95
N THR A 56 5.84 -11.19 -4.70
CA THR A 56 5.55 -10.16 -5.71
C THR A 56 5.35 -8.79 -5.05
N ALA A 57 4.50 -8.71 -4.01
CA ALA A 57 4.24 -7.48 -3.28
C ALA A 57 5.53 -6.86 -2.70
N MET A 58 6.43 -7.68 -2.15
CA MET A 58 7.69 -7.20 -1.58
C MET A 58 8.63 -6.54 -2.60
N ARG A 59 8.42 -6.75 -3.91
CA ARG A 59 9.16 -6.07 -4.98
C ARG A 59 8.67 -4.64 -5.23
N TYR A 60 7.41 -4.31 -4.97
CA TYR A 60 6.83 -2.99 -5.31
C TYR A 60 7.13 -1.91 -4.29
N ALA A 61 7.32 -0.66 -4.74
CA ALA A 61 7.56 0.52 -3.89
C ALA A 61 6.56 0.65 -2.71
N PHE A 62 7.03 1.11 -1.55
CA PHE A 62 6.24 1.23 -0.32
C PHE A 62 5.50 -0.04 0.14
N ALA A 63 6.03 -1.23 -0.10
CA ALA A 63 5.40 -2.48 0.35
C ALA A 63 5.39 -2.63 1.88
N SER A 64 6.27 -1.94 2.61
CA SER A 64 6.23 -1.93 4.08
C SER A 64 5.17 -0.99 4.67
N ARG A 65 4.45 -0.22 3.83
CA ARG A 65 3.43 0.74 4.27
C ARG A 65 2.03 0.22 4.01
N ILE A 66 1.10 0.57 4.89
CA ILE A 66 -0.33 0.27 4.71
C ILE A 66 -1.01 1.52 4.15
N LEU A 67 -1.11 1.61 2.81
CA LEU A 67 -1.62 2.81 2.12
C LEU A 67 -3.15 2.85 2.00
N LEU A 68 -3.84 1.71 2.08
CA LEU A 68 -5.30 1.65 1.86
C LEU A 68 -6.10 2.48 2.88
N PRO A 69 -5.81 2.45 4.20
CA PRO A 69 -6.50 3.31 5.16
C PRO A 69 -6.22 4.80 4.95
N GLU A 70 -5.05 5.17 4.43
CA GLU A 70 -4.75 6.56 4.03
C GLU A 70 -5.62 6.97 2.82
N ALA A 71 -5.79 6.08 1.84
CA ALA A 71 -6.65 6.29 0.68
C ALA A 71 -8.13 6.48 1.08
N PHE A 72 -8.66 5.64 1.97
CA PHE A 72 -10.02 5.77 2.51
C PHE A 72 -10.24 7.12 3.18
N ARG A 73 -9.33 7.52 4.08
CA ARG A 73 -9.40 8.82 4.76
C ARG A 73 -9.36 10.00 3.78
N SER A 74 -8.56 9.88 2.70
CA SER A 74 -8.47 10.95 1.70
C SER A 74 -9.78 11.19 0.94
N VAL A 75 -10.65 10.18 0.83
CA VAL A 75 -11.98 10.28 0.22
C VAL A 75 -13.11 10.45 1.25
N GLY A 76 -12.77 10.69 2.52
CA GLY A 76 -13.76 10.93 3.58
C GLY A 76 -14.43 9.68 4.15
N VAL A 77 -13.90 8.49 3.86
CA VAL A 77 -14.46 7.21 4.36
C VAL A 77 -13.68 6.73 5.58
N ASP A 78 -14.42 6.34 6.63
CA ASP A 78 -13.88 5.74 7.85
C ASP A 78 -13.50 4.28 7.59
N TYR A 79 -12.19 4.01 7.56
CA TYR A 79 -11.65 2.69 7.23
C TYR A 79 -12.06 1.61 8.24
N ASP A 80 -12.03 1.91 9.54
CA ASP A 80 -12.30 0.92 10.58
C ASP A 80 -13.79 0.53 10.59
N LYS A 81 -14.68 1.51 10.38
CA LYS A 81 -16.11 1.23 10.19
C LYS A 81 -16.38 0.42 8.93
N PHE A 82 -15.64 0.69 7.86
CA PHE A 82 -15.76 -0.08 6.62
C PHE A 82 -15.28 -1.53 6.81
N GLU A 83 -14.10 -1.73 7.41
CA GLU A 83 -13.56 -3.07 7.70
C GLU A 83 -14.51 -3.90 8.58
N ALA A 84 -15.10 -3.27 9.61
CA ALA A 84 -16.06 -3.95 10.48
C ALA A 84 -17.36 -4.35 9.76
N ARG A 85 -17.82 -3.54 8.79
CA ARG A 85 -19.10 -3.78 8.09
C ARG A 85 -18.93 -4.67 6.84
N HIS A 86 -17.79 -4.58 6.16
CA HIS A 86 -17.53 -5.22 4.87
C HIS A 86 -16.16 -5.91 4.85
N PRO A 87 -15.91 -6.91 5.71
CA PRO A 87 -14.60 -7.54 5.86
C PRO A 87 -14.10 -8.22 4.58
N GLU A 88 -14.97 -8.88 3.82
CA GLU A 88 -14.60 -9.55 2.56
C GLU A 88 -14.23 -8.55 1.47
N TRP A 89 -14.98 -7.46 1.35
CA TRP A 89 -14.67 -6.38 0.41
C TRP A 89 -13.36 -5.68 0.78
N ASN A 90 -13.14 -5.41 2.08
CA ASN A 90 -11.88 -4.88 2.56
C ASN A 90 -10.70 -5.83 2.27
N GLN A 91 -10.88 -7.14 2.44
CA GLN A 91 -9.84 -8.13 2.13
C GLN A 91 -9.44 -8.09 0.65
N ASP A 92 -10.41 -8.03 -0.26
CA ASP A 92 -10.14 -7.91 -1.70
C ASP A 92 -9.40 -6.60 -2.03
N MET A 93 -9.90 -5.46 -1.52
CA MET A 93 -9.25 -4.16 -1.72
C MET A 93 -7.83 -4.13 -1.15
N ARG A 94 -7.59 -4.78 0.01
CA ARG A 94 -6.24 -4.90 0.61
C ARG A 94 -5.31 -5.71 -0.28
N ARG A 95 -5.75 -6.86 -0.78
CA ARG A 95 -4.98 -7.71 -1.70
C ARG A 95 -4.63 -6.93 -2.97
N THR A 96 -5.62 -6.30 -3.60
CA THR A 96 -5.46 -5.47 -4.80
C THR A 96 -4.50 -4.30 -4.56
N CYS A 97 -4.63 -3.60 -3.42
CA CYS A 97 -3.73 -2.49 -3.06
C CYS A 97 -2.28 -2.98 -2.83
N MET A 98 -2.11 -4.12 -2.18
CA MET A 98 -0.79 -4.66 -1.84
C MET A 98 -0.02 -5.12 -3.08
N LEU A 99 -0.73 -5.65 -4.09
CA LEU A 99 -0.16 -6.08 -5.37
C LEU A 99 -0.03 -4.95 -6.41
N CYS A 100 -0.34 -3.71 -6.03
CA CYS A 100 -0.30 -2.56 -6.94
C CYS A 100 1.16 -2.12 -7.23
N PRO A 101 1.59 -2.00 -8.50
CA PRO A 101 2.91 -1.45 -8.83
C PRO A 101 2.97 0.08 -8.69
N GLU A 102 1.83 0.77 -8.75
CA GLU A 102 1.70 2.25 -8.70
C GLU A 102 1.75 2.82 -7.27
N ARG A 103 2.15 2.03 -6.26
CA ARG A 103 2.18 2.43 -4.85
C ARG A 103 3.06 3.65 -4.58
N ARG A 104 4.09 3.88 -5.38
CA ARG A 104 4.89 5.12 -5.33
C ARG A 104 4.05 6.34 -5.72
N ARG A 105 3.30 6.25 -6.81
CA ARG A 105 2.38 7.31 -7.25
C ARG A 105 1.30 7.52 -6.20
N CYS A 106 0.72 6.44 -5.68
CA CYS A 106 -0.24 6.47 -4.57
C CYS A 106 0.29 7.25 -3.37
N SER A 107 1.46 6.88 -2.84
CA SER A 107 2.06 7.55 -1.69
C SER A 107 2.36 9.03 -1.96
N ALA A 108 2.77 9.40 -3.18
CA ALA A 108 3.01 10.80 -3.52
C ALA A 108 1.71 11.60 -3.52
N ARG A 109 0.64 11.05 -4.11
CA ARG A 109 -0.69 11.67 -4.17
C ARG A 109 -1.38 11.76 -2.80
N LEU A 110 -1.10 10.82 -1.90
CA LEU A 110 -1.56 10.92 -0.51
C LEU A 110 -0.82 12.03 0.24
N LYS A 111 0.49 12.15 0.04
CA LYS A 111 1.34 13.15 0.70
C LYS A 111 1.05 14.59 0.28
N ASP A 112 0.68 14.81 -0.99
CA ASP A 112 0.30 16.13 -1.51
C ASP A 112 -1.22 16.41 -1.46
N SER A 113 -1.99 15.51 -0.83
CA SER A 113 -3.45 15.59 -0.71
C SER A 113 -4.21 15.62 -2.04
N SER A 114 -3.61 15.18 -3.16
CA SER A 114 -4.26 15.11 -4.47
C SER A 114 -4.82 13.73 -4.83
N PHE A 115 -4.71 12.73 -3.94
CA PHE A 115 -5.22 11.37 -4.18
C PHE A 115 -6.70 11.35 -4.53
N ALA A 116 -7.56 12.00 -3.72
CA ALA A 116 -9.01 12.00 -3.93
C ALA A 116 -9.43 12.52 -5.31
N ALA A 117 -8.67 13.44 -5.88
CA ALA A 117 -8.94 14.02 -7.20
C ALA A 117 -8.37 13.19 -8.37
N THR A 118 -7.45 12.25 -8.12
CA THR A 118 -6.64 11.61 -9.17
C THR A 118 -6.61 10.09 -9.12
N TYR A 119 -7.21 9.45 -8.10
CA TYR A 119 -7.13 8.00 -7.94
C TYR A 119 -7.72 7.22 -9.12
N ALA A 120 -8.75 7.77 -9.79
CA ALA A 120 -9.38 7.14 -10.96
C ALA A 120 -8.39 6.90 -12.11
N GLU A 121 -7.28 7.64 -12.17
CA GLU A 121 -6.28 7.53 -13.23
C GLU A 121 -5.29 6.37 -13.03
N PHE A 122 -5.15 5.82 -11.83
CA PHE A 122 -4.06 4.87 -11.53
C PHE A 122 -4.35 3.83 -10.45
N CYS A 123 -5.32 4.09 -9.57
CA CYS A 123 -5.60 3.22 -8.44
C CYS A 123 -6.39 2.00 -8.94
N PRO A 124 -5.89 0.77 -8.76
CA PRO A 124 -6.65 -0.43 -9.14
C PRO A 124 -7.93 -0.61 -8.30
N ASN A 125 -7.98 -0.02 -7.10
CA ASN A 125 -9.18 0.06 -6.28
C ASN A 125 -10.08 1.26 -6.62
N GLY A 126 -9.80 2.02 -7.70
CA GLY A 126 -10.49 3.28 -8.00
C GLY A 126 -12.01 3.12 -8.10
N ARG A 127 -12.47 2.09 -8.80
CA ARG A 127 -13.90 1.77 -8.90
C ARG A 127 -14.55 1.47 -7.54
N SER A 128 -13.88 0.72 -6.67
CA SER A 128 -14.40 0.46 -5.33
C SER A 128 -14.42 1.72 -4.47
N LEU A 129 -13.42 2.60 -4.61
CA LEU A 129 -13.42 3.91 -3.92
C LEU A 129 -14.56 4.81 -4.40
N GLU A 130 -14.85 4.83 -5.71
CA GLU A 130 -16.01 5.55 -6.27
C GLU A 130 -17.33 5.02 -5.69
N GLU A 131 -17.47 3.69 -5.64
CA GLU A 131 -18.64 3.04 -5.07
C GLU A 131 -18.84 3.49 -3.61
N LEU A 132 -17.79 3.44 -2.79
CA LEU A 132 -17.83 3.86 -1.39
C LEU A 132 -18.27 5.32 -1.19
N VAL A 133 -17.79 6.23 -2.05
CA VAL A 133 -18.16 7.64 -2.00
C VAL A 133 -19.62 7.85 -2.45
N SER A 134 -20.13 7.01 -3.35
CA SER A 134 -21.49 7.12 -3.89
C SER A 134 -22.60 6.61 -2.95
N VAL A 135 -22.27 5.68 -2.03
CA VAL A 135 -23.22 5.12 -1.05
C VAL A 135 -23.11 5.77 0.34
N GLN A 136 -22.38 6.88 0.45
CA GLN A 136 -22.20 7.62 1.70
C GLN A 136 -23.40 8.50 2.06
#